data_AF-A0A1G0R701-F1
#
_entry.id   AF-A0A1G0R701-F1
#
_cell.length_a   1.000
_cell.length_b   1.000
_cell.length_c   1.000
_cell.angle_alpha   90.00
_cell.angle_beta   90.00
_cell.angle_gamma   90.00
#
_symmetry.space_group_name_H-M   'P 1'
#
loop_
_entity.id
_entity.type
_entity.pdbx_description
1 polymer ?
#
loop_
_entity_poly.entity_id
_entity_poly.type
_entity_poly.pdbx_seq_one_letter_code
_entity_poly.pdbx_strand_id
1 'polypeptide(L)'
;MREGFEIHYSKAITKKRAGVISRDEINKLLSPGEISTEMYIKFSNYLRVSYTRELEDDEYRILSNRVRPPSFQISLIDLQADSVTIDIFGRYFDEFMIKTYGYWAFERLADTLPNEYSIEDFYANDY
;
A
#
# COMPACT_ATOMS: atom_id res chain seq x y z
N MET A 1 22.01 3.90 -3.58
CA MET A 1 21.09 3.63 -2.46
C MET A 1 19.71 4.06 -2.91
N ARG A 2 18.80 3.11 -3.19
CA ARG A 2 17.40 3.45 -3.51
C ARG A 2 16.77 4.04 -2.23
N GLU A 3 15.81 4.94 -2.42
CA GLU A 3 14.98 5.56 -1.37
C GLU A 3 14.47 4.48 -0.39
N GLY A 4 14.04 4.85 0.82
CA GLY A 4 13.74 3.90 1.91
C GLY A 4 12.67 2.83 1.65
N PHE A 5 12.21 2.65 0.41
CA PHE A 5 11.23 1.68 -0.03
C PHE A 5 11.62 0.96 -1.34
N GLU A 6 11.04 -0.22 -1.55
CA GLU A 6 11.14 -1.03 -2.75
C GLU A 6 9.74 -1.36 -3.28
N ILE A 7 9.57 -1.37 -4.62
CA ILE A 7 8.33 -1.76 -5.28
C ILE A 7 8.53 -3.10 -5.99
N HIS A 8 7.51 -3.96 -5.97
CA HIS A 8 7.52 -5.28 -6.57
C HIS A 8 6.14 -5.64 -7.13
N TYR A 9 6.08 -6.45 -8.20
CA TYR A 9 4.81 -7.09 -8.56
C TYR A 9 4.50 -8.24 -7.60
N SER A 10 3.25 -8.31 -7.16
CA SER A 10 2.72 -9.45 -6.43
C SER A 10 1.50 -10.04 -7.12
N LYS A 11 1.49 -11.37 -7.26
CA LYS A 11 0.36 -12.12 -7.82
C LYS A 11 -0.78 -12.33 -6.82
N ALA A 12 -0.54 -12.07 -5.53
CA ALA A 12 -1.52 -12.26 -4.47
C ALA A 12 -1.17 -11.40 -3.26
N ILE A 13 -2.17 -11.01 -2.48
CA ILE A 13 -2.01 -10.27 -1.22
C ILE A 13 -1.10 -11.03 -0.23
N THR A 14 -1.18 -12.37 -0.21
CA THR A 14 -0.51 -13.23 0.78
C THR A 14 0.89 -13.72 0.38
N LYS A 15 1.33 -13.51 -0.88
CA LYS A 15 2.61 -14.08 -1.34
C LYS A 15 3.81 -13.34 -0.72
N LYS A 16 4.67 -14.10 -0.02
CA LYS A 16 5.92 -13.62 0.59
C LYS A 16 7.00 -13.21 -0.42
N ARG A 17 6.96 -13.74 -1.65
CA ARG A 17 7.93 -13.43 -2.71
C ARG A 17 7.28 -12.58 -3.79
N ALA A 18 7.72 -11.34 -3.89
CA ALA A 18 7.39 -10.41 -4.94
C ALA A 18 8.67 -10.17 -5.76
N GLY A 19 8.59 -10.22 -7.09
CA GLY A 19 9.76 -9.96 -7.94
C GLY A 19 10.13 -8.49 -7.83
N VAL A 20 11.39 -8.16 -7.51
CA VAL A 20 11.89 -6.78 -7.50
C VAL A 20 11.67 -6.18 -8.88
N ILE A 21 11.03 -5.02 -8.96
CA ILE A 21 10.97 -4.28 -10.22
C ILE A 21 12.04 -3.21 -10.28
N SER A 22 12.66 -3.08 -11.45
CA SER A 22 13.55 -1.97 -11.78
C SER A 22 12.76 -0.69 -12.03
N ARG A 23 13.44 0.46 -11.98
CA ARG A 23 12.83 1.76 -12.32
C ARG A 23 12.30 1.77 -13.75
N ASP A 24 13.00 1.12 -14.68
CA ASP A 24 12.57 1.01 -16.07
C ASP A 24 11.29 0.19 -16.21
N GLU A 25 11.09 -0.83 -15.36
CA GLU A 25 9.83 -1.59 -15.32
C GLU A 25 8.69 -0.80 -14.69
N ILE A 26 8.97 0.05 -13.69
CA ILE A 26 7.98 1.00 -13.15
C ILE A 26 7.54 1.96 -14.25
N ASN A 27 8.48 2.50 -15.04
CA ASN A 27 8.14 3.42 -16.12
C ASN A 27 7.26 2.77 -17.19
N LYS A 28 7.35 1.45 -17.39
CA LYS A 28 6.45 0.70 -18.30
C LYS A 28 5.02 0.59 -17.79
N LEU A 29 4.77 0.86 -16.50
CA LEU A 29 3.43 0.95 -15.93
C LEU A 29 2.72 2.24 -16.28
N LEU A 30 3.48 3.24 -16.73
CA LEU A 30 3.02 4.60 -16.94
C LEU A 30 2.96 4.90 -18.43
N SER A 31 1.86 5.50 -18.87
CA SER A 31 1.72 6.08 -20.21
C SER A 31 1.23 7.52 -20.10
N PRO A 32 1.53 8.39 -21.07
CA PRO A 32 1.02 9.77 -21.07
C PRO A 32 -0.51 9.81 -20.97
N GLY A 33 -1.02 10.74 -20.16
CA GLY A 33 -2.45 11.05 -20.05
C GLY A 33 -2.97 11.90 -21.20
N GLU A 34 -4.21 12.38 -21.08
CA GLU A 34 -4.83 13.30 -22.03
C GLU A 34 -4.14 14.68 -22.04
N ILE A 35 -3.62 15.11 -20.89
CA ILE A 35 -2.85 16.35 -20.75
C ILE A 35 -1.43 16.09 -20.26
N SER A 36 -0.53 17.05 -20.48
CA SER A 36 0.91 16.90 -20.19
C SER A 36 1.27 16.72 -18.71
N THR A 37 0.34 17.01 -17.80
CA THR A 37 0.51 16.87 -16.35
C THR A 37 -0.09 15.58 -15.79
N GLU A 38 -0.60 14.72 -16.66
CA GLU A 38 -1.24 13.46 -16.30
C GLU A 38 -0.52 12.26 -16.91
N MET A 39 -0.61 11.15 -16.19
CA MET A 39 -0.15 9.84 -16.62
C MET A 39 -1.27 8.82 -16.33
N TYR A 40 -1.45 7.84 -17.19
CA TYR A 40 -2.20 6.64 -16.85
C TYR A 40 -1.26 5.62 -16.23
N ILE A 41 -1.63 5.07 -15.08
CA ILE A 41 -1.00 3.88 -14.51
C ILE A 41 -1.83 2.64 -14.83
N LYS A 42 -1.17 1.58 -15.31
CA LYS A 42 -1.79 0.29 -15.64
C LYS A 42 -0.91 -0.88 -15.22
N PHE A 43 -1.46 -1.74 -14.37
CA PHE A 43 -0.85 -3.01 -13.99
C PHE A 43 -1.93 -4.04 -13.65
N SER A 44 -1.54 -5.31 -13.56
CA SER A 44 -2.42 -6.40 -13.14
C SER A 44 -1.99 -6.97 -11.79
N ASN A 45 -2.95 -7.49 -11.03
CA ASN A 45 -2.77 -7.97 -9.67
C ASN A 45 -2.36 -6.81 -8.74
N TYR A 46 -1.24 -6.94 -8.03
CA TYR A 46 -0.87 -5.99 -6.99
C TYR A 46 0.52 -5.41 -7.22
N LEU A 47 0.68 -4.11 -6.95
CA LEU A 47 1.98 -3.53 -6.64
C LEU A 47 2.21 -3.59 -5.14
N ARG A 48 3.30 -4.22 -4.73
CA ARG A 48 3.75 -4.28 -3.34
C ARG A 48 4.79 -3.20 -3.11
N VAL A 49 4.54 -2.34 -2.14
CA VAL A 49 5.49 -1.33 -1.63
C VAL A 49 6.00 -1.82 -0.29
N SER A 50 7.31 -1.91 -0.12
CA SER A 50 7.95 -2.35 1.13
C SER A 50 8.94 -1.29 1.61
N TYR A 51 8.73 -0.72 2.78
CA TYR A 51 9.64 0.26 3.37
C TYR A 51 10.76 -0.46 4.12
N THR A 52 11.92 -0.59 3.48
CA THR A 52 13.03 -1.43 3.95
C THR A 52 13.80 -0.87 5.15
N ARG A 53 13.40 0.31 5.63
CA ARG A 53 13.98 0.98 6.81
C ARG A 53 13.00 1.15 7.95
N GLU A 54 11.76 0.72 7.79
CA GLU A 54 10.68 0.94 8.75
C GLU A 54 10.04 -0.39 9.10
N LEU A 55 9.91 -0.66 10.40
CA LEU A 55 9.24 -1.86 10.90
C LEU A 55 7.76 -1.56 11.14
N GLU A 56 6.95 -2.60 11.07
CA GLU A 56 5.56 -2.56 11.50
C GLU A 56 5.44 -2.27 12.99
N ASP A 57 4.53 -1.37 13.36
CA ASP A 57 4.15 -1.10 14.74
C ASP A 57 3.38 -2.28 15.37
N ASP A 58 3.34 -2.32 16.69
CA ASP A 58 2.74 -3.43 17.44
C ASP A 58 1.22 -3.48 17.23
N GLU A 59 0.57 -2.33 17.14
CA GLU A 59 -0.85 -2.12 16.86
C GLU A 59 -1.26 -2.81 15.54
N TYR A 60 -0.50 -2.56 14.47
CA TYR A 60 -0.71 -3.20 13.18
C TYR A 60 -0.52 -4.73 13.28
N ARG A 61 0.47 -5.19 14.06
CA ARG A 61 0.73 -6.62 14.25
C ARG A 61 -0.40 -7.31 15.02
N ILE A 62 -0.94 -6.65 16.03
CA ILE A 62 -2.08 -7.09 16.83
C ILE A 62 -3.32 -7.23 15.94
N LEU A 63 -3.69 -6.18 15.21
CA LEU A 63 -4.86 -6.18 14.32
C LEU A 63 -4.73 -7.17 13.16
N SER A 64 -3.52 -7.36 12.64
CA SER A 64 -3.29 -8.35 11.58
C SER A 64 -3.31 -9.79 12.09
N ASN A 65 -3.50 -10.01 13.40
CA ASN A 65 -3.51 -11.30 14.08
C ASN A 65 -2.28 -12.14 13.74
N ARG A 66 -1.11 -11.49 13.65
CA ARG A 66 0.13 -12.13 13.25
C ARG A 66 1.06 -12.29 14.44
N VAL A 67 1.06 -13.48 15.04
CA VAL A 67 2.08 -13.88 16.02
C VAL A 67 3.40 -14.18 15.30
N ARG A 68 4.13 -13.12 14.94
CA ARG A 68 5.47 -13.17 14.34
C ARG A 68 6.30 -11.96 14.74
N PRO A 69 7.64 -11.99 14.65
CA PRO A 69 8.47 -10.80 14.79
C PRO A 69 8.03 -9.67 13.82
N PRO A 70 8.28 -8.40 14.18
CA PRO A 70 8.10 -7.28 13.27
C PRO A 70 8.80 -7.54 11.94
N SER A 71 8.16 -7.12 10.85
CA SER A 71 8.77 -7.11 9.52
C SER A 71 8.70 -5.69 8.98
N PHE A 72 9.21 -5.47 7.78
CA PHE A 72 9.10 -4.18 7.12
C PHE A 72 7.64 -3.79 6.93
N GLN A 73 7.35 -2.50 7.00
CA GLN A 73 6.04 -1.98 6.63
C GLN A 73 5.78 -2.28 5.15
N ILE A 74 4.71 -3.02 4.89
CA ILE A 74 4.36 -3.49 3.56
C ILE A 74 2.92 -3.10 3.24
N SER A 75 2.76 -2.46 2.09
CA SER A 75 1.48 -2.08 1.53
C SER A 75 1.31 -2.71 0.16
N LEU A 76 0.06 -3.02 -0.22
CA LEU A 76 -0.27 -3.40 -1.59
C LEU A 76 -1.25 -2.41 -2.21
N ILE A 77 -1.09 -2.18 -3.50
CA ILE A 77 -1.97 -1.34 -4.33
C ILE A 77 -2.60 -2.24 -5.39
N ASP A 78 -3.92 -2.10 -5.56
CA ASP A 78 -4.75 -2.83 -6.51
C ASP A 78 -5.62 -1.84 -7.30
N LEU A 79 -5.57 -1.91 -8.63
CA LEU A 79 -6.42 -1.06 -9.47
C LEU A 79 -7.79 -1.70 -9.59
N GLN A 80 -8.84 -0.94 -9.28
CA GLN A 80 -10.23 -1.37 -9.46
C GLN A 80 -10.77 -1.00 -10.86
N ALA A 81 -9.88 -0.54 -11.75
CA ALA A 81 -10.15 -0.23 -13.15
C ALA A 81 -8.97 -0.67 -14.03
N ASP A 82 -9.18 -0.71 -15.35
CA ASP A 82 -8.16 -1.10 -16.31
C ASP A 82 -6.92 -0.19 -16.30
N SER A 83 -7.11 1.07 -15.91
CA SER A 83 -6.07 2.07 -15.71
C SER A 83 -6.59 3.20 -14.83
N VAL A 84 -5.69 3.91 -14.17
CA VAL A 84 -6.03 5.07 -13.33
C VAL A 84 -5.23 6.29 -13.76
N THR A 85 -5.88 7.45 -13.85
CA THR A 85 -5.18 8.72 -14.09
C THR A 85 -4.52 9.19 -12.80
N ILE A 86 -3.22 9.44 -12.87
CA ILE A 86 -2.43 10.07 -11.83
C ILE A 86 -1.82 11.36 -12.37
N ASP A 87 -1.61 12.36 -11.52
CA ASP A 87 -0.82 13.52 -11.90
C ASP A 87 0.69 13.26 -11.76
N ILE A 88 1.51 14.24 -12.17
CA ILE A 88 2.98 14.17 -12.05
C ILE A 88 3.50 14.03 -10.59
N PHE A 89 2.65 14.25 -9.59
CA PHE A 89 2.96 14.04 -8.17
C PHE A 89 2.44 12.69 -7.65
N GLY A 90 1.81 11.87 -8.50
CA GLY A 90 1.25 10.57 -8.13
C GLY A 90 -0.10 10.64 -7.42
N ARG A 91 -0.77 11.80 -7.43
CA ARG A 91 -2.13 11.96 -6.87
C ARG A 91 -3.13 11.41 -7.88
N TYR A 92 -4.14 10.71 -7.39
CA TYR A 92 -5.28 10.22 -8.18
C TYR A 92 -6.57 10.82 -7.63
N PHE A 93 -7.54 11.06 -8.51
CA PHE A 93 -8.74 11.83 -8.17
C PHE A 93 -9.96 10.97 -7.81
N ASP A 94 -9.95 9.68 -8.19
CA ASP A 94 -11.09 8.79 -7.96
C ASP A 94 -10.78 7.78 -6.86
N GLU A 95 -11.45 7.97 -5.71
CA GLU A 95 -11.30 7.19 -4.49
C GLU A 95 -11.59 5.70 -4.69
N PHE A 96 -12.40 5.34 -5.68
CA PHE A 96 -12.81 3.95 -5.92
C PHE A 96 -11.87 3.20 -6.86
N MET A 97 -10.97 3.90 -7.55
CA MET A 97 -10.13 3.29 -8.59
C MET A 97 -8.87 2.62 -8.04
N ILE A 98 -8.46 2.97 -6.82
CA ILE A 98 -7.30 2.38 -6.15
C ILE A 98 -7.68 1.87 -4.78
N LYS A 99 -7.46 0.58 -4.58
CA LYS A 99 -7.58 -0.06 -3.27
C LYS A 99 -6.20 -0.32 -2.69
N THR A 100 -6.02 0.06 -1.42
CA THR A 100 -4.80 -0.23 -0.66
C THR A 100 -5.06 -1.32 0.37
N TYR A 101 -4.02 -2.11 0.64
CA TYR A 101 -4.02 -3.16 1.67
C TYR A 101 -2.75 -3.07 2.51
N GLY A 102 -2.77 -3.68 3.68
CA GLY A 102 -1.61 -3.74 4.57
C GLY A 102 -1.44 -2.45 5.35
N TYR A 103 -0.19 -2.00 5.48
CA TYR A 103 0.17 -0.93 6.42
C TYR A 103 -0.56 0.39 6.13
N TRP A 104 -0.59 0.85 4.88
CA TRP A 104 -1.30 2.11 4.54
C TRP A 104 -2.81 2.06 4.76
N ALA A 105 -3.43 0.88 4.67
CA ALA A 105 -4.86 0.73 4.97
C ALA A 105 -5.12 0.83 6.48
N PHE A 106 -4.18 0.34 7.30
CA PHE A 106 -4.22 0.49 8.75
C PHE A 106 -4.02 1.95 9.17
N GLU A 107 -3.00 2.64 8.66
CA GLU A 107 -2.74 4.06 8.95
C GLU A 107 -3.97 4.92 8.61
N ARG A 108 -4.56 4.74 7.42
CA ARG A 108 -5.79 5.45 7.06
C ARG A 108 -6.95 5.16 8.01
N LEU A 109 -7.08 3.93 8.48
CA LEU A 109 -8.10 3.60 9.46
C LEU A 109 -7.82 4.32 10.79
N ALA A 110 -6.57 4.28 11.27
CA ALA A 110 -6.15 4.94 12.50
C ALA A 110 -6.39 6.46 12.44
N ASP A 111 -6.07 7.11 11.32
CA ASP A 111 -6.30 8.55 11.08
C ASP A 111 -7.79 8.93 11.13
N THR A 112 -8.69 8.01 10.77
CA THR A 112 -10.14 8.25 10.78
C THR A 112 -10.79 7.98 12.13
N LEU A 113 -10.11 7.28 13.02
CA LEU A 113 -10.67 6.94 14.33
C LEU A 113 -10.62 8.17 15.26
N PRO A 114 -11.60 8.32 16.18
CA PRO A 114 -11.58 9.38 17.17
C PRO A 114 -10.29 9.36 18.00
N ASN A 115 -9.83 10.53 18.47
CA ASN A 115 -8.61 10.65 19.27
C ASN A 115 -8.59 9.78 20.55
N GLU A 116 -9.77 9.39 21.06
CA GLU A 116 -9.92 8.55 22.24
C GLU A 116 -9.91 7.04 21.92
N TYR A 117 -9.82 6.67 20.64
CA TYR A 117 -9.76 5.27 20.23
C TYR A 117 -8.42 4.67 20.65
N SER A 118 -8.45 3.70 21.57
CA SER A 118 -7.31 2.82 21.84
C SER A 118 -7.64 1.39 21.39
N ILE A 119 -6.65 0.66 20.89
CA ILE A 119 -6.82 -0.76 20.55
C ILE A 119 -7.08 -1.61 21.81
N GLU A 120 -6.67 -1.12 22.99
CA GLU A 120 -6.97 -1.75 24.29
C GLU A 120 -8.48 -1.81 24.58
N ASP A 121 -9.26 -0.83 24.11
CA ASP A 121 -10.72 -0.79 24.28
C ASP A 121 -11.44 -1.97 23.60
N PHE A 122 -10.83 -2.55 22.56
CA PHE A 122 -11.36 -3.72 21.88
C PHE A 122 -11.22 -5.00 22.72
N TYR A 123 -10.17 -5.07 23.55
CA TYR A 123 -9.93 -6.22 24.44
C TYR A 123 -10.64 -6.10 25.79
N ALA A 124 -11.08 -4.90 26.17
CA ALA A 124 -11.77 -4.64 27.43
C ALA A 124 -13.25 -5.08 27.44
N ASN A 125 -13.84 -5.39 26.28
CA ASN A 125 -15.26 -5.73 26.15
C ASN A 125 -15.57 -7.23 25.93
N ASP A 126 -14.56 -8.10 25.99
CA ASP A 126 -14.70 -9.56 25.83
C ASP A 126 -14.55 -10.35 27.16
N TYR A 127 -14.94 -9.75 28.30
CA TYR A 127 -15.03 -10.44 29.60
C TYR A 127 -16.34 -10.15 30.34
#